data_AF-A0A2K5E7J4-F1
#
_entry.id   AF-A0A2K5E7J4-F1
#
_cell.length_a   1.000
_cell.length_b   1.000
_cell.length_c   1.000
_cell.angle_alpha   90.00
_cell.angle_beta   90.00
_cell.angle_gamma   90.00
#
_symmetry.space_group_name_H-M   'P 1'
#
loop_
_entity.id
_entity.type
_entity.pdbx_description
1 polymer ?
#
loop_
_entity_poly.entity_id
_entity_poly.type
_entity_poly.pdbx_seq_one_letter_code
_entity_poly.pdbx_strand_id
1 'polypeptide(L)'
;METVNEPETGEMSKDAVIAKQEKNNEYSLQDIDDKLSESAEDDGEDDTSDEDNDEDSNPKKNTQAPLELMEEFLRAKMAREYYLAKILCQMILIYEPENPEAKEFFTLIEKKLLIEKTQNCEKDSEDSDEDSSSESVQGESDELSDRSSDKGEDGL
;
A
#
# COMPACT_ATOMS: atom_id res chain seq x y z
N MET A 1 -43.50 48.27 24.31
CA MET A 1 -42.45 48.92 23.52
C MET A 1 -41.32 47.92 23.39
N GLU A 2 -41.43 47.10 22.34
CA GLU A 2 -40.36 46.27 21.82
C GLU A 2 -39.19 47.15 21.40
N THR A 3 -37.98 46.72 21.72
CA THR A 3 -36.77 47.10 21.00
C THR A 3 -36.00 45.82 20.74
N VAL A 4 -36.21 45.30 19.53
CA VAL A 4 -35.30 44.39 18.80
C VAL A 4 -33.90 44.97 18.83
N ASN A 5 -32.88 44.13 19.03
CA ASN A 5 -31.54 44.26 18.43
C ASN A 5 -30.76 42.94 18.58
N GLU A 6 -30.47 42.32 17.44
CA GLU A 6 -29.56 41.19 17.23
C GLU A 6 -28.09 41.61 17.46
N PRO A 7 -27.19 40.65 17.72
CA PRO A 7 -25.81 40.80 17.26
C PRO A 7 -25.46 39.74 16.20
N GLU A 8 -25.55 40.16 14.93
CA GLU A 8 -24.83 39.57 13.81
C GLU A 8 -23.33 39.86 14.00
N THR A 9 -22.48 38.82 14.06
CA THR A 9 -21.02 38.98 14.03
C THR A 9 -20.46 38.22 12.84
N GLY A 10 -20.65 38.82 11.67
CA GLY A 10 -19.82 38.53 10.51
C GLY A 10 -18.72 39.59 10.43
N GLU A 11 -17.45 39.20 10.54
CA GLU A 11 -16.37 39.91 9.85
C GLU A 11 -15.16 38.98 9.61
N MET A 12 -15.14 38.48 8.37
CA MET A 12 -14.04 37.90 7.61
C MET A 12 -12.76 38.75 7.67
N SER A 13 -11.75 38.28 8.39
CA SER A 13 -10.38 38.81 8.25
C SER A 13 -9.69 38.21 7.03
N LYS A 14 -9.32 39.09 6.11
CA LYS A 14 -8.59 38.84 4.87
C LYS A 14 -7.10 39.11 5.09
N ASP A 15 -6.30 38.53 4.20
CA ASP A 15 -4.87 38.75 3.96
C ASP A 15 -3.88 38.07 4.91
N ALA A 16 -3.10 37.09 4.41
CA ALA A 16 -1.91 37.44 3.63
C ALA A 16 -1.23 36.19 3.03
N VAL A 17 -0.87 36.36 1.77
CA VAL A 17 -0.13 35.48 0.88
C VAL A 17 1.26 35.15 1.44
N ILE A 18 1.63 33.87 1.52
CA ILE A 18 3.05 33.47 1.52
C ILE A 18 3.28 32.37 0.48
N ALA A 19 3.87 32.85 -0.61
CA ALA A 19 4.89 32.22 -1.45
C ALA A 19 4.66 30.80 -1.97
N LYS A 20 4.30 30.75 -3.25
CA LYS A 20 4.61 29.66 -4.18
C LYS A 20 6.10 29.30 -4.07
N GLN A 21 6.42 28.04 -3.80
CA GLN A 21 7.71 27.48 -4.15
C GLN A 21 7.56 26.77 -5.50
N GLU A 22 7.85 27.52 -6.55
CA GLU A 22 8.10 27.04 -7.91
C GLU A 22 9.61 26.87 -8.07
N LYS A 23 10.06 25.63 -8.23
CA LYS A 23 11.40 25.23 -8.74
C LYS A 23 11.27 23.81 -9.32
N ASN A 24 10.79 23.68 -10.55
CA ASN A 24 11.56 23.55 -11.81
C ASN A 24 12.31 22.22 -11.92
N ASN A 25 11.63 21.17 -12.40
CA ASN A 25 12.32 20.16 -13.20
C ASN A 25 11.69 20.18 -14.59
N GLU A 26 12.41 20.83 -15.49
CA GLU A 26 12.12 21.01 -16.90
C GLU A 26 12.22 19.63 -17.58
N TYR A 27 11.07 19.01 -17.82
CA TYR A 27 10.98 17.92 -18.79
C TYR A 27 11.10 18.55 -20.19
N SER A 28 12.33 18.80 -20.64
CA SER A 28 12.62 19.07 -22.05
C SER A 28 12.31 17.80 -22.84
N LEU A 29 11.11 17.74 -23.41
CA LEU A 29 10.86 16.90 -24.58
C LEU A 29 11.68 17.52 -25.72
N GLN A 30 12.80 16.88 -26.06
CA GLN A 30 13.58 17.28 -27.23
C GLN A 30 12.81 16.88 -28.48
N ASP A 31 12.45 17.90 -29.26
CA ASP A 31 11.83 17.82 -30.56
C ASP A 31 12.64 16.88 -31.49
N ILE A 32 11.99 15.84 -31.96
CA ILE A 32 12.48 14.99 -33.05
C ILE A 32 12.19 15.73 -34.35
N ASP A 33 13.14 16.58 -34.74
CA ASP A 33 13.15 17.25 -36.03
C ASP A 33 13.48 16.23 -37.14
N ASP A 34 12.63 16.28 -38.15
CA ASP A 34 12.58 15.47 -39.35
C ASP A 34 13.75 15.87 -40.28
N LYS A 35 14.72 15.00 -40.56
CA LYS A 35 15.56 15.19 -41.77
C LYS A 35 16.26 13.94 -42.30
N LEU A 36 15.68 13.51 -43.42
CA LEU A 36 16.19 12.72 -44.54
C LEU A 36 17.71 12.82 -44.85
N SER A 37 18.26 11.64 -45.18
CA SER A 37 19.30 11.30 -46.17
C SER A 37 20.66 11.99 -46.16
N GLU A 38 21.74 11.18 -46.20
CA GLU A 38 22.73 11.19 -47.30
C GLU A 38 23.66 9.95 -47.23
N SER A 39 23.90 9.31 -48.38
CA SER A 39 24.89 8.24 -48.55
C SER A 39 26.24 8.84 -49.00
N ALA A 40 27.35 8.40 -48.40
CA ALA A 40 28.66 8.36 -49.06
C ALA A 40 29.61 7.43 -48.28
N GLU A 41 30.23 6.52 -49.03
CA GLU A 41 31.39 5.72 -48.65
C GLU A 41 32.62 6.58 -48.27
N ASP A 42 33.29 6.24 -47.16
CA ASP A 42 34.66 6.67 -46.84
C ASP A 42 35.40 5.53 -46.10
N ASP A 43 36.59 5.23 -46.60
CA ASP A 43 37.49 4.14 -46.23
C ASP A 43 38.58 4.73 -45.33
N GLY A 44 38.68 4.25 -44.08
CA GLY A 44 39.57 4.82 -43.09
C GLY A 44 39.67 3.96 -41.83
N GLU A 45 40.58 3.01 -41.87
CA GLU A 45 41.25 2.37 -40.74
C GLU A 45 41.71 3.38 -39.66
N ASP A 46 41.47 3.09 -38.37
CA ASP A 46 42.46 3.05 -37.28
C ASP A 46 41.83 3.27 -35.89
N ASP A 47 42.51 2.67 -34.90
CA ASP A 47 42.47 2.92 -33.46
C ASP A 47 41.32 2.36 -32.61
N THR A 48 41.62 1.16 -32.12
CA THR A 48 41.35 0.66 -30.77
C THR A 48 40.94 1.74 -29.76
N SER A 49 39.64 1.84 -29.52
CA SER A 49 39.08 2.39 -28.29
C SER A 49 38.16 1.34 -27.70
N ASP A 50 38.79 0.33 -27.10
CA ASP A 50 38.17 -0.51 -26.06
C ASP A 50 38.02 0.42 -24.84
N GLU A 51 37.05 1.33 -24.89
CA GLU A 51 36.61 2.04 -23.69
C GLU A 51 35.80 1.02 -22.89
N ASP A 52 36.49 0.40 -21.94
CA ASP A 52 35.96 -0.39 -20.82
C ASP A 52 34.75 0.33 -20.20
N ASN A 53 33.56 0.10 -20.75
CA ASN A 53 32.30 0.56 -20.21
C ASN A 53 31.81 -0.44 -19.16
N ASP A 54 32.60 -0.64 -18.12
CA ASP A 54 32.30 -1.57 -17.02
C ASP A 54 32.55 -0.93 -15.64
N GLU A 55 32.15 0.34 -15.47
CA GLU A 55 32.09 0.99 -14.15
C GLU A 55 30.65 1.16 -13.64
N ASP A 56 29.78 0.17 -13.88
CA ASP A 56 28.63 -0.10 -12.99
C ASP A 56 28.29 -1.60 -12.91
N SER A 57 29.30 -2.46 -13.09
CA SER A 57 29.22 -3.83 -12.58
C SER A 57 29.36 -3.78 -11.06
N ASN A 58 28.38 -3.19 -10.37
CA ASN A 58 28.04 -3.70 -9.05
C ASN A 58 27.89 -5.21 -9.27
N PRO A 59 28.71 -6.06 -8.63
CA PRO A 59 28.53 -7.50 -8.76
C PRO A 59 27.21 -7.80 -8.04
N LYS A 60 26.10 -7.61 -8.74
CA LYS A 60 24.79 -8.17 -8.44
C LYS A 60 25.02 -9.66 -8.62
N LYS A 61 25.64 -10.26 -7.61
CA LYS A 61 25.60 -11.69 -7.38
C LYS A 61 24.11 -11.96 -7.32
N ASN A 62 23.57 -12.46 -8.43
CA ASN A 62 22.17 -12.83 -8.62
C ASN A 62 21.90 -13.94 -7.61
N THR A 63 21.64 -13.54 -6.37
CA THR A 63 21.53 -14.45 -5.25
C THR A 63 20.06 -14.72 -5.16
N GLN A 64 19.66 -15.92 -5.59
CA GLN A 64 18.29 -16.35 -5.41
C GLN A 64 17.93 -16.32 -3.92
N ALA A 65 16.71 -15.90 -3.62
CA ALA A 65 16.17 -15.90 -2.28
C ALA A 65 16.21 -17.34 -1.71
N PRO A 66 16.50 -17.51 -0.41
CA PRO A 66 16.48 -18.82 0.23
C PRO A 66 15.12 -19.52 0.07
N LEU A 67 15.12 -20.84 -0.14
CA LEU A 67 13.89 -21.62 -0.33
C LEU A 67 12.94 -21.47 0.87
N GLU A 68 13.47 -21.51 2.10
CA GLU A 68 12.71 -21.32 3.33
C GLU A 68 11.95 -19.99 3.34
N LEU A 69 12.57 -18.92 2.81
CA LEU A 69 11.94 -17.60 2.72
C LEU A 69 10.77 -17.60 1.72
N MET A 70 10.93 -18.28 0.58
CA MET A 70 9.88 -18.40 -0.43
C MET A 70 8.72 -19.26 0.06
N GLU A 71 9.01 -20.37 0.74
CA GLU A 71 7.99 -21.24 1.35
C GLU A 71 7.17 -20.49 2.40
N GLU A 72 7.82 -19.73 3.27
CA GLU A 72 7.15 -18.94 4.29
C GLU A 72 6.30 -17.83 3.66
N PHE A 73 6.80 -17.17 2.60
CA PHE A 73 6.02 -16.18 1.86
C PHE A 73 4.74 -16.78 1.28
N LEU A 74 4.85 -17.95 0.64
CA LEU A 74 3.71 -18.66 0.07
C LEU A 74 2.72 -19.10 1.14
N ARG A 75 3.21 -19.59 2.29
CA ARG A 75 2.39 -19.94 3.45
C ARG A 75 1.61 -18.73 3.97
N ALA A 76 2.28 -17.61 4.23
CA ALA A 76 1.65 -16.37 4.69
C ALA A 76 0.59 -15.86 3.68
N LYS A 77 0.91 -15.91 2.37
CA LYS A 77 -0.03 -15.55 1.31
C LYS A 77 -1.28 -16.43 1.32
N MET A 78 -1.13 -17.74 1.48
CA MET A 78 -2.26 -18.67 1.54
C MET A 78 -3.08 -18.50 2.82
N ALA A 79 -2.43 -18.23 3.95
CA ALA A 79 -3.05 -17.91 5.23
C ALA A 79 -3.71 -16.51 5.25
N ARG A 80 -3.53 -15.71 4.19
CA ARG A 80 -4.00 -14.31 4.08
C ARG A 80 -3.39 -13.38 5.12
N GLU A 81 -2.20 -13.72 5.62
CA GLU A 81 -1.41 -12.88 6.51
C GLU A 81 -0.64 -11.84 5.70
N TYR A 82 -1.36 -10.87 5.13
CA TYR A 82 -0.81 -9.94 4.14
C TYR A 82 0.29 -9.02 4.71
N TYR A 83 0.27 -8.73 6.01
CA TYR A 83 1.35 -7.99 6.66
C TYR A 83 2.67 -8.79 6.68
N LEU A 84 2.60 -10.07 7.07
CA LEU A 84 3.77 -10.95 7.06
C LEU A 84 4.25 -11.19 5.62
N ALA A 85 3.32 -11.47 4.70
CA ALA A 85 3.63 -11.64 3.28
C ALA A 85 4.31 -10.39 2.69
N LYS A 86 3.93 -9.17 3.11
CA LYS A 86 4.60 -7.93 2.68
C LYS A 86 6.07 -7.89 3.10
N ILE A 87 6.36 -8.22 4.36
CA ILE A 87 7.73 -8.23 4.90
C ILE A 87 8.57 -9.27 4.16
N LEU A 88 8.04 -10.49 3.99
CA LEU A 88 8.73 -11.57 3.31
C LEU A 88 8.97 -11.23 1.82
N CYS A 89 8.00 -10.60 1.15
CA CYS A 89 8.14 -10.13 -0.23
C CYS A 89 9.25 -9.07 -0.37
N GLN A 90 9.39 -8.16 0.60
CA GLN A 90 10.50 -7.19 0.64
C GLN A 90 11.84 -7.89 0.83
N MET A 91 11.90 -8.90 1.71
CA MET A 91 13.12 -9.69 1.87
C MET A 91 13.51 -10.39 0.58
N ILE A 92 12.56 -11.01 -0.14
CA ILE A 92 12.81 -11.62 -1.46
C ILE A 92 13.38 -10.58 -2.44
N LEU A 93 12.84 -9.36 -2.47
CA LEU A 93 13.33 -8.28 -3.34
C LEU A 93 14.74 -7.77 -2.97
N ILE A 94 15.21 -7.97 -1.73
CA ILE A 94 16.60 -7.67 -1.36
C ILE A 94 17.56 -8.67 -2.01
N TYR A 95 17.17 -9.94 -2.06
CA TYR A 95 17.95 -11.00 -2.72
C TYR A 95 17.84 -10.91 -4.25
N GLU A 96 16.62 -10.71 -4.74
CA GLU A 96 16.27 -10.71 -6.15
C GLU A 96 15.62 -9.38 -6.56
N PRO A 97 16.39 -8.27 -6.64
CA PRO A 97 15.85 -6.94 -6.92
C PRO A 97 15.22 -6.80 -8.31
N GLU A 98 15.59 -7.69 -9.24
CA GLU A 98 15.07 -7.70 -10.61
C GLU A 98 13.92 -8.69 -10.81
N ASN A 99 13.52 -9.45 -9.78
CA ASN A 99 12.40 -10.40 -9.87
C ASN A 99 11.08 -9.66 -10.15
N PRO A 100 10.47 -9.83 -11.34
CA PRO A 100 9.23 -9.15 -11.70
C PRO A 100 8.03 -9.67 -10.90
N GLU A 101 7.99 -10.96 -10.58
CA GLU A 101 6.90 -11.61 -9.84
C GLU A 101 6.81 -11.06 -8.42
N ALA A 102 7.95 -10.89 -7.75
CA ALA A 102 7.99 -10.30 -6.41
C ALA A 102 7.52 -8.83 -6.41
N LYS A 103 7.82 -8.06 -7.47
CA LYS A 103 7.34 -6.66 -7.60
C LYS A 103 5.81 -6.62 -7.78
N GLU A 104 5.26 -7.51 -8.60
CA GLU A 104 3.82 -7.63 -8.79
C GLU A 104 3.12 -8.06 -7.49
N PHE A 105 3.66 -9.07 -6.80
CA PHE A 105 3.11 -9.51 -5.53
C PHE A 105 3.14 -8.42 -4.47
N PHE A 106 4.23 -7.65 -4.38
CA PHE A 106 4.32 -6.53 -3.45
C PHE A 106 3.18 -5.53 -3.66
N THR A 107 2.98 -5.09 -4.91
CA THR A 107 1.90 -4.15 -5.29
C THR A 107 0.52 -4.73 -4.97
N LEU A 108 0.30 -6.03 -5.26
CA LEU A 108 -0.96 -6.69 -4.98
C LEU A 108 -1.24 -6.81 -3.47
N ILE A 109 -0.22 -7.14 -2.67
CA ILE A 109 -0.33 -7.25 -1.21
C ILE A 109 -0.66 -5.89 -0.60
N GLU A 110 -0.04 -4.81 -1.05
CA GLU A 110 -0.38 -3.45 -0.60
C GLU A 110 -1.83 -3.08 -0.91
N LYS A 111 -2.30 -3.42 -2.13
CA LYS A 111 -3.70 -3.22 -2.49
C LYS A 111 -4.65 -4.04 -1.60
N LYS A 112 -4.31 -5.30 -1.28
CA LYS A 112 -5.11 -6.15 -0.39
C LYS A 112 -5.21 -5.57 1.02
N LEU A 113 -4.10 -5.11 1.57
CA LEU A 113 -4.06 -4.45 2.88
C LEU A 113 -4.91 -3.17 2.91
N LEU A 114 -4.90 -2.39 1.83
CA LEU A 114 -5.73 -1.19 1.73
C LEU A 114 -7.23 -1.53 1.72
N ILE A 115 -7.63 -2.53 0.92
CA ILE A 115 -9.03 -2.98 0.83
C ILE A 115 -9.51 -3.55 2.17
N GLU A 116 -8.68 -4.34 2.86
CA GLU A 116 -9.03 -4.89 4.18
C GLU A 116 -9.28 -3.77 5.21
N LYS A 117 -8.49 -2.70 5.15
CA LYS A 117 -8.69 -1.54 6.02
C LYS A 117 -10.01 -0.81 5.75
N THR A 118 -10.47 -0.74 4.51
CA THR A 118 -11.73 -0.07 4.15
C THR A 118 -12.95 -0.96 4.37
N GLN A 119 -12.87 -2.26 4.05
CA GLN A 119 -13.98 -3.21 4.21
C GLN A 119 -14.32 -3.51 5.68
N ASN A 120 -13.39 -3.28 6.61
CA ASN A 120 -13.68 -3.35 8.04
C ASN A 120 -14.48 -2.13 8.55
N CYS A 121 -14.62 -1.07 7.75
CA CYS A 121 -15.37 0.14 8.11
C CYS A 121 -16.82 0.13 7.56
N GLU A 122 -17.10 -0.66 6.52
CA GLU A 122 -18.40 -0.67 5.83
C GLU A 122 -19.44 -1.63 6.44
N LYS A 123 -19.09 -2.36 7.50
CA LYS A 123 -19.99 -3.32 8.17
C LYS A 123 -20.68 -2.78 9.43
N ASP A 124 -20.53 -1.50 9.74
CA ASP A 124 -21.09 -0.86 10.94
C ASP A 124 -22.04 0.30 10.61
N SER A 125 -22.65 0.29 9.43
CA SER A 125 -23.59 1.32 8.99
C SER A 125 -24.81 0.73 8.29
N GLU A 126 -25.39 -0.30 8.89
CA GLU A 126 -26.81 -0.58 8.72
C GLU A 126 -27.47 -0.57 10.11
N ASP A 127 -28.46 0.31 10.23
CA ASP A 127 -29.52 0.35 11.26
C ASP A 127 -29.45 1.49 12.28
N SER A 128 -29.99 2.64 11.90
CA SER A 128 -30.76 3.51 12.79
C SER A 128 -31.57 4.46 11.92
N ASP A 129 -32.87 4.18 11.77
CA ASP A 129 -33.97 5.14 11.89
C ASP A 129 -35.27 4.52 11.33
N GLU A 130 -35.87 3.56 12.05
CA GLU A 130 -37.30 3.29 11.91
C GLU A 130 -37.98 3.28 13.29
N ASP A 131 -38.76 4.34 13.51
CA ASP A 131 -39.58 4.65 14.67
C ASP A 131 -40.64 3.58 14.93
N SER A 132 -40.63 2.96 16.11
CA SER A 132 -41.82 2.30 16.64
C SER A 132 -41.88 2.35 18.17
N SER A 133 -42.73 3.25 18.65
CA SER A 133 -43.10 3.42 20.05
C SER A 133 -43.88 2.24 20.64
N SER A 134 -43.52 1.92 21.88
CA SER A 134 -44.34 1.38 23.00
C SER A 134 -44.97 -0.01 22.88
N GLU A 135 -44.63 -0.92 23.80
CA GLU A 135 -45.39 -1.23 25.02
C GLU A 135 -44.74 -2.41 25.79
N SER A 136 -44.89 -2.38 27.13
CA SER A 136 -44.19 -3.21 28.12
C SER A 136 -44.80 -4.61 28.31
N VAL A 137 -44.00 -5.60 28.79
CA VAL A 137 -44.30 -6.63 29.84
C VAL A 137 -43.09 -7.61 29.95
N GLN A 138 -42.38 -7.72 31.07
CA GLN A 138 -42.65 -8.55 32.27
C GLN A 138 -42.08 -9.99 32.19
N GLY A 139 -41.18 -10.30 33.14
CA GLY A 139 -40.83 -11.66 33.61
C GLY A 139 -39.76 -12.38 32.79
N GLU A 140 -38.84 -13.17 33.33
CA GLU A 140 -38.58 -13.59 34.71
C GLU A 140 -37.09 -13.93 34.88
N SER A 141 -36.62 -13.79 36.12
CA SER A 141 -35.35 -14.28 36.64
C SER A 141 -35.26 -15.81 36.59
N ASP A 142 -34.06 -16.36 36.40
CA ASP A 142 -33.54 -17.53 37.16
C ASP A 142 -32.10 -17.79 36.66
N GLU A 143 -31.09 -17.35 37.40
CA GLU A 143 -30.40 -18.06 38.48
C GLU A 143 -29.18 -18.83 38.00
N LEU A 144 -28.14 -18.66 38.81
CA LEU A 144 -26.81 -19.20 38.67
C LEU A 144 -26.87 -20.71 38.89
N SER A 145 -26.16 -21.48 38.08
CA SER A 145 -25.81 -22.86 38.42
C SER A 145 -24.41 -23.16 37.92
N ASP A 146 -23.46 -22.73 38.74
CA ASP A 146 -22.16 -23.35 38.93
C ASP A 146 -22.32 -24.86 39.19
N ARG A 147 -21.79 -25.73 38.30
CA ARG A 147 -21.56 -27.15 38.64
C ARG A 147 -20.55 -27.89 37.74
N SER A 148 -19.29 -27.83 38.18
CA SER A 148 -18.39 -28.95 38.52
C SER A 148 -17.97 -30.05 37.51
N SER A 149 -16.67 -30.41 37.63
CA SER A 149 -16.09 -31.79 37.64
C SER A 149 -16.00 -32.52 36.30
N ASP A 150 -15.02 -33.37 35.95
CA ASP A 150 -13.91 -34.07 36.64
C ASP A 150 -13.39 -35.18 35.67
N LYS A 151 -12.13 -35.65 35.84
CA LYS A 151 -11.39 -36.76 35.14
C LYS A 151 -10.93 -36.50 33.69
N GLY A 152 -9.70 -36.76 33.25
CA GLY A 152 -8.63 -37.65 33.71
C GLY A 152 -8.55 -38.89 32.80
N GLU A 153 -7.65 -38.93 31.82
CA GLU A 153 -7.22 -40.17 31.15
C GLU A 153 -5.75 -40.07 30.71
N ASP A 154 -4.90 -40.76 31.47
CA ASP A 154 -3.61 -41.29 31.06
C ASP A 154 -3.84 -42.62 30.32
N GLY A 155 -3.09 -42.95 29.26
CA GLY A 155 -3.22 -44.28 28.66
C GLY A 155 -2.38 -44.60 27.42
N LEU A 156 -1.08 -44.87 27.65
CA LEU A 156 -0.19 -45.82 26.96
C LEU A 156 0.13 -45.66 25.46
#